data_AF-B7K4X0-F1
#
_entry.id   AF-B7K4X0-F1
#
_cell.length_a   1.000
_cell.length_b   1.000
_cell.length_c   1.000
_cell.angle_alpha   90.00
_cell.angle_beta   90.00
_cell.angle_gamma   90.00
#
_symmetry.space_group_name_H-M   'P 1'
#
loop_
_entity.id
_entity.type
_entity.pdbx_description
1 polymer ?
#
loop_
_entity_poly.entity_id
_entity_poly.type
_entity_poly.pdbx_seq_one_letter_code
_entity_poly.pdbx_strand_id
1 'polypeptide(L)'
;MLKYLVCLLLLILSFFLATPVEASFCREIDGQSICIETIKRSAKNYWEYRASVKVDGVVKPIEIYNCRDRVIIEKDKTIIPFENNGVGDLICNLLKK
;
A
#
# COMPACT_ATOMS: atom_id res chain seq x y z
N MET A 1 8.83 4.43 -48.33
CA MET A 1 9.12 5.52 -47.37
C MET A 1 7.90 5.86 -46.51
N LEU A 2 6.79 6.32 -47.09
CA LEU A 2 5.59 6.74 -46.32
C LEU A 2 4.99 5.64 -45.42
N LYS A 3 4.94 4.38 -45.87
CA LYS A 3 4.41 3.25 -45.08
C LYS A 3 5.20 2.97 -43.80
N TYR A 4 6.51 3.16 -43.84
CA TYR A 4 7.38 2.99 -42.66
C TYR A 4 7.24 4.17 -41.69
N LEU A 5 7.06 5.39 -42.21
CA LEU A 5 6.74 6.57 -41.41
C LEU A 5 5.39 6.42 -40.69
N VAL A 6 4.37 5.89 -41.36
CA VAL A 6 3.06 5.60 -40.74
C VAL A 6 3.18 4.52 -39.67
N CYS A 7 3.91 3.43 -39.93
CA CYS A 7 4.16 2.42 -38.91
C CYS A 7 4.93 2.97 -37.72
N LEU A 8 5.96 3.79 -37.95
CA LEU A 8 6.77 4.41 -36.89
C LEU A 8 5.91 5.36 -36.05
N LEU A 9 5.06 6.16 -36.70
CA LEU A 9 4.14 7.08 -36.03
C LEU A 9 3.13 6.33 -35.15
N LEU A 10 2.53 5.25 -35.67
CA LEU A 10 1.61 4.40 -34.91
C LEU A 10 2.29 3.74 -33.71
N LEU A 11 3.54 3.31 -33.89
CA LEU A 11 4.32 2.68 -32.82
C LEU A 11 4.66 3.69 -31.72
N ILE A 12 5.05 4.91 -32.08
CA ILE A 12 5.27 6.00 -31.13
C ILE A 12 3.95 6.35 -30.41
N LEU A 13 2.83 6.45 -31.13
CA LEU A 13 1.52 6.76 -30.55
C LEU A 13 1.07 5.71 -29.52
N SER A 14 1.45 4.45 -29.71
CA SER A 14 1.10 3.35 -28.80
C SER A 14 1.73 3.49 -27.40
N PHE A 15 2.91 4.12 -27.29
CA PHE A 15 3.56 4.39 -26.01
C PHE A 15 2.85 5.47 -25.18
N PHE A 16 2.04 6.33 -25.81
CA PHE A 16 1.28 7.37 -25.11
C PHE A 16 -0.03 6.86 -24.50
N LEU A 17 -0.42 5.60 -24.76
CA LEU A 17 -1.63 5.00 -24.20
C LEU A 17 -1.39 4.29 -22.86
N ALA A 18 -0.15 4.22 -22.37
CA ALA A 18 0.14 3.59 -21.10
C ALA A 18 -0.35 4.48 -19.93
N THR A 19 -1.36 4.02 -19.19
CA THR A 19 -1.76 4.64 -17.93
C THR A 19 -0.92 4.08 -16.78
N PRO A 20 -0.56 4.91 -15.78
CA PRO A 20 0.06 4.38 -14.57
C PRO A 20 -0.94 3.48 -13.85
N VAL A 21 -0.56 2.21 -13.64
CA VAL A 21 -1.25 1.33 -12.70
C VAL A 21 -0.61 1.53 -11.34
N GLU A 22 -1.37 2.06 -10.38
CA GLU A 22 -0.97 2.00 -8.97
C GLU A 22 -1.10 0.56 -8.50
N ALA A 23 0.03 -0.13 -8.36
CA ALA A 23 0.06 -1.45 -7.75
C ALA A 23 -0.10 -1.29 -6.23
N SER A 24 -1.29 -1.58 -5.71
CA SER A 24 -1.47 -1.77 -4.28
C SER A 24 -0.71 -3.02 -3.83
N PHE A 25 -0.03 -2.92 -2.68
CA PHE A 25 0.64 -4.07 -2.10
C PHE A 25 -0.39 -4.94 -1.36
N CYS A 26 -0.74 -6.09 -1.94
CA CYS A 26 -1.70 -7.02 -1.37
C CYS A 26 -1.01 -8.31 -0.88
N ARG A 27 -1.48 -8.85 0.24
CA ARG A 27 -1.07 -10.14 0.78
C ARG A 27 -2.26 -10.86 1.41
N GLU A 28 -2.36 -12.14 1.13
CA GLU A 28 -3.23 -13.07 1.84
C GLU A 28 -2.57 -13.48 3.16
N ILE A 29 -3.26 -13.27 4.28
CA ILE A 29 -2.82 -13.72 5.60
C ILE A 29 -4.01 -14.36 6.31
N ASP A 30 -3.85 -15.61 6.77
CA ASP A 30 -4.87 -16.37 7.50
C ASP A 30 -6.25 -16.40 6.81
N GLY A 31 -6.26 -16.39 5.47
CA GLY A 31 -7.48 -16.40 4.65
C GLY A 31 -8.15 -15.03 4.46
N GLN A 32 -7.53 -13.95 4.94
CA GLN A 32 -7.95 -12.58 4.69
C GLN A 32 -7.02 -11.90 3.67
N SER A 33 -7.64 -11.21 2.72
CA SER A 33 -6.94 -10.39 1.73
C SER A 33 -6.66 -9.01 2.33
N ILE A 34 -5.40 -8.68 2.58
CA ILE A 34 -4.98 -7.37 3.11
C ILE A 34 -4.21 -6.61 2.03
N CYS A 35 -4.76 -5.48 1.59
CA CYS A 35 -4.12 -4.57 0.65
C CYS A 35 -3.77 -3.25 1.31
N ILE A 36 -2.58 -2.71 1.02
CA ILE A 36 -2.15 -1.39 1.50
C ILE A 36 -2.58 -0.36 0.47
N GLU A 37 -3.53 0.50 0.83
CA GLU A 37 -4.00 1.58 -0.04
C GLU A 37 -3.04 2.76 0.03
N THR A 38 -2.68 3.16 1.24
CA THR A 38 -1.68 4.22 1.47
C THR A 38 -0.82 3.87 2.67
N ILE A 39 0.45 4.25 2.62
CA ILE A 39 1.37 4.09 3.73
C ILE A 39 2.36 5.27 3.74
N LYS A 40 2.50 5.91 4.90
CA LYS A 40 3.46 6.98 5.12
C LYS A 40 4.15 6.83 6.46
N ARG A 41 5.47 6.72 6.45
CA ARG A 41 6.28 6.71 7.67
C ARG A 41 6.31 8.10 8.31
N SER A 42 6.22 8.17 9.62
CA SER A 42 6.38 9.41 10.38
C SER A 42 7.83 9.91 10.30
N ALA A 43 7.99 11.23 10.16
CA ALA A 43 9.31 11.87 10.15
C ALA A 43 9.88 12.07 11.57
N LYS A 44 9.01 12.18 12.59
CA LYS A 44 9.42 12.37 13.99
C LYS A 44 9.72 11.03 14.67
N ASN A 45 8.86 10.04 14.45
CA ASN A 45 8.94 8.72 15.06
C ASN A 45 9.11 7.68 13.95
N TYR A 46 10.35 7.31 13.61
CA TYR A 46 10.62 6.44 12.45
C TYR A 46 9.99 5.04 12.55
N TRP A 47 9.54 4.63 13.74
CA TRP A 47 8.84 3.37 13.99
C TRP A 47 7.31 3.48 13.82
N GLU A 48 6.77 4.67 13.55
CA GLU A 48 5.35 4.89 13.31
C GLU A 48 5.03 5.01 11.83
N TYR A 49 3.96 4.33 11.42
CA TYR A 49 3.41 4.39 10.08
C TYR A 49 1.97 4.86 10.15
N ARG A 50 1.59 5.76 9.25
CA ARG A 50 0.20 6.15 9.01
C ARG A 50 -0.24 5.44 7.74
N ALA A 51 -1.22 4.55 7.86
CA ALA A 51 -1.63 3.73 6.73
C ALA A 51 -3.14 3.57 6.68
N SER A 52 -3.66 3.50 5.44
CA SER A 52 -5.00 3.02 5.13
C SER A 52 -4.85 1.66 4.46
N VAL A 53 -5.64 0.70 4.91
CA VAL A 53 -5.59 -0.68 4.45
C VAL A 53 -6.98 -1.16 4.07
N LYS A 54 -7.05 -2.03 3.08
CA LYS A 54 -8.27 -2.70 2.66
C LYS A 54 -8.20 -4.16 3.10
N VAL A 55 -9.12 -4.58 3.95
CA VAL A 55 -9.23 -5.95 4.44
C VAL A 55 -10.49 -6.56 3.85
N ASP A 56 -10.36 -7.66 3.11
CA ASP A 56 -11.46 -8.37 2.44
C ASP A 56 -12.36 -7.44 1.61
N GLY A 57 -11.74 -6.47 0.95
CA GLY A 57 -12.45 -5.50 0.10
C GLY A 57 -12.96 -4.25 0.84
N VAL A 58 -12.88 -4.21 2.18
CA VAL A 58 -13.35 -3.08 3.00
C VAL A 58 -12.18 -2.18 3.39
N VAL A 59 -12.25 -0.91 2.99
CA VAL A 59 -11.21 0.09 3.30
C VAL A 59 -11.38 0.59 4.72
N LYS A 60 -10.34 0.43 5.54
CA LYS A 60 -10.22 1.00 6.88
C LYS A 60 -9.74 2.45 6.81
N PRO A 61 -10.13 3.32 7.77
CA PRO A 61 -9.60 4.68 7.84
C PRO A 61 -8.08 4.67 8.09
N ILE A 62 -7.45 5.84 7.94
CA ILE A 62 -6.03 5.98 8.26
C ILE A 62 -5.82 5.81 9.77
N GLU A 63 -5.01 4.82 10.14
CA GLU A 63 -4.62 4.48 11.50
C GLU A 63 -3.11 4.67 11.68
N ILE A 64 -2.66 4.75 12.94
CA ILE A 64 -1.22 4.79 13.27
C ILE A 64 -0.78 3.40 13.72
N TYR A 65 0.17 2.83 13.01
CA TYR A 65 0.80 1.55 13.33
C TYR A 65 2.15 1.83 13.99
N ASN A 66 2.26 1.58 15.30
CA ASN A 66 3.50 1.71 16.06
C ASN A 66 4.24 0.37 16.08
N CYS A 67 5.31 0.27 15.29
CA CYS A 67 6.10 -0.95 15.14
C CYS A 67 7.03 -1.26 16.32
N ARG A 68 7.28 -0.28 17.20
CA ARG A 68 8.10 -0.47 18.39
C ARG A 68 7.29 -1.15 19.48
N ASP A 69 6.13 -0.58 19.78
CA ASP A 69 5.26 -1.05 20.87
C ASP A 69 4.25 -2.10 20.40
N ARG A 70 4.20 -2.35 19.07
CA ARG A 70 3.29 -3.30 18.39
C ARG A 70 1.82 -3.03 18.72
N VAL A 71 1.41 -1.78 18.54
CA VAL A 71 0.03 -1.33 18.74
C VAL A 71 -0.47 -0.50 17.55
N ILE A 72 -1.77 -0.62 17.28
CA ILE A 72 -2.54 0.22 16.37
C ILE A 72 -3.20 1.31 17.21
N ILE A 73 -3.10 2.56 16.77
CA ILE A 73 -3.85 3.67 17.34
C ILE A 73 -4.89 4.07 16.30
N GLU A 74 -6.14 3.80 16.62
CA GLU A 74 -7.28 4.10 15.78
C GLU A 74 -7.59 5.61 15.77
N LYS A 75 -8.47 6.03 14.86
CA LYS A 75 -8.83 7.45 14.68
C LYS A 75 -9.40 8.09 15.95
N ASP A 76 -10.11 7.31 16.76
CA ASP A 76 -10.70 7.70 18.05
C ASP A 76 -9.69 7.69 19.21
N LYS A 77 -8.41 7.37 18.93
CA LYS A 77 -7.31 7.18 19.88
C LYS A 77 -7.41 5.91 20.72
N THR A 78 -8.28 4.97 20.35
CA THR A 78 -8.27 3.62 20.92
C THR A 78 -6.95 2.94 20.55
N ILE A 79 -6.33 2.28 21.53
CA ILE A 79 -5.05 1.57 21.36
C ILE A 79 -5.34 0.08 21.37
N ILE A 80 -5.01 -0.60 20.28
CA ILE A 80 -5.26 -2.02 20.09
C ILE A 80 -3.92 -2.72 19.87
N PRO A 81 -3.59 -3.80 20.60
CA PRO A 81 -2.38 -4.57 20.35
C PRO A 81 -2.41 -5.23 18.96
N PHE A 82 -1.25 -5.41 18.35
CA PHE A 82 -1.16 -6.15 17.10
C PHE A 82 -1.62 -7.59 17.27
N GLU A 83 -2.43 -8.05 16.32
CA GLU A 83 -2.66 -9.48 16.12
C GLU A 83 -1.39 -10.12 15.54
N ASN A 84 -1.11 -11.36 15.95
CA ASN A 84 -0.02 -12.14 15.37
C ASN A 84 -0.27 -12.36 13.88
N ASN A 85 0.72 -12.08 13.04
CA ASN A 85 0.61 -12.15 11.58
C ASN A 85 -0.44 -11.19 10.98
N GLY A 86 -0.95 -10.23 11.75
CA GLY A 86 -1.98 -9.29 11.28
C GLY A 86 -1.45 -8.14 10.41
N VAL A 87 -2.33 -7.18 10.14
CA VAL A 87 -2.02 -5.98 9.35
C VAL A 87 -0.83 -5.20 9.92
N GLY A 88 -0.73 -5.08 11.25
CA GLY A 88 0.40 -4.40 11.89
C GLY A 88 1.75 -5.03 11.57
N ASP A 89 1.81 -6.36 11.54
CA ASP A 89 3.03 -7.10 11.18
C ASP A 89 3.38 -6.94 9.72
N LEU A 90 2.36 -6.94 8.84
CA LEU A 90 2.54 -6.67 7.42
C LEU A 90 3.18 -5.30 7.19
N ILE A 91 2.60 -4.24 7.78
CA ILE A 91 3.07 -2.86 7.65
C ILE A 91 4.50 -2.72 8.16
N CYS A 92 4.79 -3.26 9.34
CA CYS A 92 6.09 -3.11 9.99
C CYS A 92 7.22 -3.92 9.33
N ASN A 93 6.89 -4.94 8.53
CA ASN A 93 7.87 -5.73 7.78
C ASN A 93 8.02 -5.27 6.32
N LEU A 94 7.04 -4.55 5.77
CA LEU A 94 7.04 -4.10 4.37
C LEU A 94 8.31 -3.31 3.98
N LEU A 95 8.80 -2.48 4.91
CA LEU A 95 9.89 -1.54 4.67
C LEU A 95 11.18 -1.89 5.44
N LYS A 96 11.31 -3.12 5.94
CA LYS A 96 12.56 -3.63 6.56
C LYS A 96 13.68 -3.93 5.55
N LYS A 97 13.60 -3.38 4.34
CA LYS A 97 14.57 -3.60 3.28
C LYS A 97 15.69 -2.57 3.32
#